data_AF-A0A668A459-F1
#
_entry.id   AF-A0A668A459-F1
#
_cell.length_a   1.000
_cell.length_b   1.000
_cell.length_c   1.000
_cell.angle_alpha   90.00
_cell.angle_beta   90.00
_cell.angle_gamma   90.00
#
_symmetry.space_group_name_H-M   'P 1'
#
loop_
_entity.id
_entity.type
_entity.pdbx_description
1 polymer ?
#
loop_
_entity_poly.entity_id
_entity_poly.type
_entity_poly.pdbx_seq_one_letter_code
_entity_poly.pdbx_strand_id
1 'polypeptide(L)'
;MHARYEPEGETFNVVILGVGFLLIFTAFTTCGNIEQTVVKSLENDTFTGSGYHSLGIIYGVFSFSNLLSPTVVAVIGPKITMFLSGILYSGYIAVFIIPSTWSFYLTSVLIGIGAAMLWTAQGHFLVENSEASTINRNTGVFWALLQCSMLFGNLYIYFDWNGSTEISGRVTLNKYLTACHPCSAGLELSFYSGVYGTCIGATTQFGAAAKGLIGISGIVVGAGEIVGGGFFGLLCKNNRFRRTSVVFLGMVVHFIAFYLIFLNIPDDAPVVFKSSTQNSPYLTPSVSIAMLCSFLLGLGDSCFNTQLYSILGRVYAEQSTPAFAIFKFIQSIFAAVAFFYSGYILLTWQLLLMVILGFTGTLCFFMVERMQNFSVDFQEY
;
A
#
# COMPACT_ATOMS: atom_id res chain seq x y z
N MET A 1 33.59 12.45 26.08
CA MET A 1 32.56 11.43 26.35
C MET A 1 31.40 12.08 27.08
N HIS A 2 30.36 12.50 26.37
CA HIS A 2 29.05 12.74 26.97
C HIS A 2 28.05 11.88 26.20
N ALA A 3 27.89 10.63 26.65
CA ALA A 3 26.73 9.83 26.32
C ALA A 3 25.54 10.50 27.02
N ARG A 4 24.78 11.31 26.27
CA ARG A 4 23.45 11.74 26.71
C ARG A 4 22.57 10.50 26.68
N TYR A 5 22.07 10.14 27.87
CA TYR A 5 21.00 9.17 28.04
C TYR A 5 19.83 9.59 27.13
N GLU A 6 19.52 8.80 26.11
CA GLU A 6 18.21 8.91 25.45
C GLU A 6 17.15 8.57 26.51
N PRO A 7 16.09 9.38 26.69
CA PRO A 7 15.02 8.99 27.60
C PRO A 7 14.35 7.75 27.00
N GLU A 8 14.52 6.60 27.65
CA GLU A 8 13.96 5.29 27.24
C GLU A 8 12.46 5.35 26.89
N GLY A 9 11.73 6.37 27.37
CA GLY A 9 10.32 6.62 27.08
C GLY A 9 9.98 7.02 25.63
N GLU A 10 10.85 7.72 24.90
CA GLU A 10 10.52 8.22 23.55
C GLU A 10 10.49 7.09 22.51
N THR A 11 11.52 6.24 22.51
CA THR A 11 11.58 5.05 21.65
C THR A 11 10.48 4.05 22.03
N PHE A 12 10.16 3.91 23.32
CA PHE A 12 9.07 3.07 23.80
C PHE A 12 7.68 3.52 23.29
N ASN A 13 7.42 4.84 23.25
CA ASN A 13 6.18 5.39 22.68
C ASN A 13 6.03 5.05 21.19
N VAL A 14 7.14 5.05 20.44
CA VAL A 14 7.18 4.70 19.02
C VAL A 14 6.90 3.21 18.81
N VAL A 15 7.40 2.35 19.71
CA VAL A 15 7.11 0.91 19.69
C VAL A 15 5.63 0.63 19.94
N ILE A 16 5.04 1.29 20.94
CA ILE A 16 3.60 1.18 21.23
C ILE A 16 2.77 1.64 20.04
N LEU A 17 3.15 2.77 19.41
CA LEU A 17 2.50 3.27 18.21
C LEU A 17 2.54 2.24 17.08
N GLY A 18 3.69 1.61 16.84
CA GLY A 18 3.86 0.57 15.83
C GLY A 18 2.98 -0.66 16.07
N VAL A 19 2.91 -1.14 17.32
CA VAL A 19 2.05 -2.28 17.70
C VAL A 19 0.57 -1.94 17.56
N GLY A 20 0.15 -0.71 17.93
CA GLY A 20 -1.23 -0.26 17.76
C GLY A 20 -1.66 -0.23 16.30
N PHE A 21 -0.80 0.30 15.42
CA PHE A 21 -1.04 0.29 13.98
C PHE A 21 -1.07 -1.12 13.41
N LEU A 22 -0.16 -2.00 13.84
CA LEU A 22 -0.14 -3.41 13.43
C LEU A 22 -1.51 -4.06 13.65
N LEU A 23 -2.10 -3.91 14.84
CA LEU A 23 -3.40 -4.52 15.18
C LEU A 23 -4.55 -3.93 14.34
N ILE A 24 -4.62 -2.61 14.20
CA ILE A 24 -5.67 -1.93 13.43
C ILE A 24 -5.60 -2.33 11.95
N PHE A 25 -4.42 -2.28 11.34
CA PHE A 25 -4.24 -2.57 9.92
C PHE A 25 -4.35 -4.06 9.61
N THR A 26 -4.03 -4.95 10.54
CA THR A 26 -4.32 -6.38 10.41
C THR A 26 -5.82 -6.60 10.22
N ALA A 27 -6.64 -6.00 11.09
CA ALA A 27 -8.09 -6.14 11.01
C ALA A 27 -8.66 -5.47 9.75
N PHE A 28 -8.26 -4.22 9.47
CA PHE A 28 -8.74 -3.46 8.31
C PHE A 28 -8.40 -4.15 6.98
N THR A 29 -7.15 -4.59 6.78
CA THR A 29 -6.70 -5.23 5.54
C THR A 29 -7.36 -6.60 5.34
N THR A 30 -7.58 -7.34 6.43
CA THR A 30 -8.30 -8.62 6.37
C THR A 30 -9.75 -8.42 5.98
N CYS A 31 -10.44 -7.45 6.60
CA CYS A 31 -11.82 -7.11 6.28
C CYS A 31 -11.95 -6.63 4.83
N GLY A 32 -11.09 -5.71 4.37
CA GLY A 32 -11.11 -5.19 2.99
C GLY A 32 -10.92 -6.29 1.93
N ASN A 33 -10.01 -7.24 2.17
CA ASN A 33 -9.76 -8.37 1.26
C ASN A 33 -11.00 -9.26 1.04
N ILE A 34 -11.77 -9.51 2.10
CA ILE A 34 -12.95 -10.38 2.04
C ILE A 34 -14.25 -9.60 1.82
N GLU A 35 -14.20 -8.27 1.90
CA GLU A 35 -15.36 -7.38 2.01
C GLU A 35 -16.37 -7.64 0.91
N GLN A 36 -15.94 -7.56 -0.35
CA GLN A 36 -16.80 -7.78 -1.50
C GLN A 36 -17.42 -9.19 -1.51
N THR A 37 -16.68 -10.20 -1.06
CA THR A 37 -17.16 -11.58 -1.00
C THR A 37 -18.19 -11.78 0.11
N VAL A 38 -17.98 -11.17 1.27
CA VAL A 38 -18.88 -11.23 2.43
C VAL A 38 -20.18 -10.49 2.13
N VAL A 39 -20.07 -9.24 1.66
CA VAL A 39 -21.18 -8.37 1.26
C VAL A 39 -22.11 -9.06 0.27
N LYS A 40 -21.55 -9.77 -0.73
CA LYS A 40 -22.33 -10.52 -1.73
C LYS A 40 -22.92 -11.84 -1.21
N SER A 41 -22.37 -12.41 -0.14
CA SER A 41 -22.87 -13.67 0.45
C SER A 41 -24.06 -13.46 1.39
N LEU A 42 -24.40 -12.21 1.71
CA LEU A 42 -25.54 -11.87 2.55
C LEU A 42 -26.83 -11.94 1.71
N GLU A 43 -27.57 -13.04 1.82
CA GLU A 43 -28.92 -13.16 1.27
C GLU A 43 -29.92 -12.38 2.14
N ASN A 44 -29.89 -11.05 2.06
CA ASN A 44 -30.77 -10.19 2.85
C ASN A 44 -31.38 -9.09 1.98
N ASP A 45 -32.71 -8.96 1.98
CA ASP A 45 -33.45 -7.99 1.14
C ASP A 45 -33.11 -6.52 1.47
N THR A 46 -32.49 -6.27 2.62
CA THR A 46 -32.11 -4.92 3.10
C THR A 46 -30.72 -4.47 2.63
N PHE A 47 -29.92 -5.38 2.07
CA PHE A 47 -28.53 -5.10 1.72
C PHE A 47 -28.28 -5.22 0.21
N THR A 48 -28.11 -4.07 -0.46
CA THR A 48 -27.84 -3.96 -1.90
C THR A 48 -26.48 -3.32 -2.20
N GLY A 49 -25.61 -3.25 -1.18
CA GLY A 49 -24.30 -2.61 -1.26
C GLY A 49 -23.23 -3.42 -2.00
N SER A 50 -22.14 -2.75 -2.36
CA SER A 50 -20.94 -3.34 -2.95
C SER A 50 -19.73 -2.98 -2.11
N GLY A 51 -18.92 -3.98 -1.73
CA GLY A 51 -17.65 -3.79 -1.05
C GLY A 51 -16.67 -2.97 -1.88
N TYR A 52 -16.71 -3.10 -3.20
CA TYR A 52 -15.92 -2.25 -4.09
C TYR A 52 -16.31 -0.76 -4.03
N HIS A 53 -17.61 -0.47 -3.90
CA HIS A 53 -18.07 0.92 -3.71
C HIS A 53 -17.66 1.46 -2.36
N SER A 54 -17.75 0.64 -1.31
CA SER A 54 -17.27 0.97 0.02
C SER A 54 -15.77 1.31 0.01
N LEU A 55 -14.90 0.41 -0.47
CA LEU A 55 -13.45 0.66 -0.60
C LEU A 55 -13.16 1.90 -1.46
N GLY A 56 -13.85 2.07 -2.58
CA GLY A 56 -13.74 3.27 -3.41
C GLY A 56 -14.08 4.56 -2.66
N ILE A 57 -15.16 4.56 -1.86
CA ILE A 57 -15.54 5.69 -1.00
C ILE A 57 -14.46 5.95 0.05
N ILE A 58 -13.94 4.92 0.72
CA ILE A 58 -12.91 5.04 1.76
C ILE A 58 -11.67 5.75 1.20
N TYR A 59 -11.11 5.22 0.11
CA TYR A 59 -9.90 5.78 -0.51
C TYR A 59 -10.15 7.16 -1.15
N GLY A 60 -11.33 7.38 -1.73
CA GLY A 60 -11.73 8.68 -2.26
C GLY A 60 -11.83 9.76 -1.17
N VAL A 61 -12.56 9.48 -0.09
CA VAL A 61 -12.71 10.40 1.04
C VAL A 61 -11.38 10.64 1.74
N PHE A 62 -10.60 9.58 1.98
CA PHE A 62 -9.24 9.66 2.50
C PHE A 62 -8.40 10.68 1.74
N SER A 63 -8.43 10.63 0.40
CA SER A 63 -7.69 11.53 -0.47
C SER A 63 -8.03 13.00 -0.24
N PHE A 64 -9.32 13.36 -0.18
CA PHE A 64 -9.75 14.74 0.06
C PHE A 64 -9.55 15.18 1.50
N SER A 65 -9.80 14.29 2.47
CA SER A 65 -9.61 14.56 3.89
C SER A 65 -8.16 14.83 4.27
N ASN A 66 -7.19 14.26 3.54
CA ASN A 66 -5.76 14.56 3.74
C ASN A 66 -5.43 16.05 3.56
N LEU A 67 -6.21 16.82 2.79
CA LEU A 67 -5.99 18.26 2.63
C LEU A 67 -6.34 19.06 3.89
N LEU A 68 -7.29 18.58 4.68
CA LEU A 68 -7.79 19.25 5.90
C LEU A 68 -7.21 18.63 7.17
N SER A 69 -6.67 17.41 7.08
CA SER A 69 -6.21 16.64 8.22
C SER A 69 -5.13 17.34 9.06
N PRO A 70 -4.10 18.00 8.49
CA PRO A 70 -3.09 18.69 9.28
C PRO A 70 -3.66 19.79 10.19
N THR A 71 -4.63 20.56 9.68
CA THR A 71 -5.31 21.63 10.45
C THR A 71 -6.08 21.06 11.63
N VAL A 72 -6.80 19.95 11.41
CA VAL A 72 -7.59 19.30 12.47
C VAL A 72 -6.68 18.69 13.55
N VAL A 73 -5.61 18.00 13.13
CA VAL A 73 -4.64 17.37 14.03
C VAL A 73 -3.93 18.43 14.88
N ALA A 74 -3.59 19.59 14.30
CA ALA A 74 -2.94 20.67 15.02
C ALA A 74 -3.82 21.28 16.12
N VAL A 75 -5.15 21.30 15.95
CA VAL A 75 -6.10 21.85 16.95
C VAL A 75 -6.44 20.82 18.02
N ILE A 76 -6.71 19.57 17.64
CA ILE A 76 -7.17 18.51 18.56
C ILE A 76 -6.00 17.86 19.30
N GLY A 77 -4.83 17.82 18.68
CA GLY A 77 -3.63 17.14 19.16
C GLY A 77 -3.53 15.68 18.66
N PRO A 78 -2.31 15.16 18.47
CA PRO A 78 -2.07 13.89 17.79
C PRO A 78 -2.58 12.67 18.58
N LYS A 79 -2.40 12.64 19.90
CA LYS A 79 -2.82 11.50 20.75
C LYS A 79 -4.33 11.24 20.69
N ILE A 80 -5.12 12.31 20.89
CA ILE A 80 -6.59 12.22 20.88
C ILE A 80 -7.08 11.89 19.46
N THR A 81 -6.47 12.50 18.44
CA THR A 81 -6.81 12.24 17.04
C THR A 81 -6.57 10.78 16.65
N MET A 82 -5.46 10.17 17.08
CA MET A 82 -5.19 8.74 16.84
C MET A 82 -6.21 7.85 17.55
N PHE A 83 -6.57 8.16 18.81
CA PHE A 83 -7.57 7.41 19.55
C PHE A 83 -8.97 7.46 18.89
N LEU A 84 -9.42 8.67 18.52
CA LEU A 84 -10.70 8.86 17.80
C LEU A 84 -10.70 8.12 16.47
N SER A 85 -9.58 8.15 15.74
CA SER A 85 -9.45 7.42 14.48
C SER A 85 -9.52 5.90 14.71
N GLY A 86 -8.90 5.37 15.77
CA GLY A 86 -9.02 3.95 16.14
C GLY A 86 -10.45 3.50 16.44
N ILE A 87 -11.29 4.38 17.01
CA ILE A 87 -12.72 4.12 17.20
C ILE A 87 -13.44 4.04 15.84
N LEU A 88 -13.11 4.92 14.90
CA LEU A 88 -13.69 4.88 13.55
C LEU A 88 -13.30 3.58 12.81
N TYR A 89 -12.03 3.14 12.92
CA TYR A 89 -11.58 1.84 12.39
C TYR A 89 -12.37 0.68 12.99
N SER A 90 -12.52 0.66 14.32
CA SER A 90 -13.26 -0.38 15.03
C SER A 90 -14.75 -0.37 14.67
N GLY A 91 -15.34 0.82 14.50
CA GLY A 91 -16.74 0.97 14.11
C GLY A 91 -17.03 0.49 12.69
N TYR A 92 -16.12 0.74 11.75
CA TYR A 92 -16.22 0.20 10.40
C TYR A 92 -16.15 -1.34 10.40
N ILE A 93 -15.23 -1.93 11.19
CA ILE A 93 -15.15 -3.40 11.34
C ILE A 93 -16.42 -3.96 12.00
N ALA A 94 -17.00 -3.26 12.98
CA ALA A 94 -18.22 -3.70 13.66
C ALA A 94 -19.44 -3.76 12.74
N VAL A 95 -19.47 -3.00 11.64
CA VAL A 95 -20.58 -3.03 10.68
C VAL A 95 -20.72 -4.39 10.00
N PHE A 96 -19.63 -5.16 9.89
CA PHE A 96 -19.66 -6.52 9.36
C PHE A 96 -20.44 -7.51 10.24
N ILE A 97 -20.75 -7.16 11.50
CA ILE A 97 -21.55 -7.98 12.42
C ILE A 97 -23.05 -7.89 12.08
N ILE A 98 -23.55 -6.67 11.81
CA ILE A 98 -24.95 -6.42 11.40
C ILE A 98 -24.94 -5.47 10.18
N PRO A 99 -24.75 -6.01 8.97
CA PRO A 99 -24.57 -5.21 7.77
C PRO A 99 -25.91 -4.59 7.32
N SER A 100 -25.91 -3.26 7.19
CA SER A 100 -27.01 -2.47 6.61
C SER A 100 -26.43 -1.51 5.58
N THR A 101 -27.08 -1.36 4.41
CA THR A 101 -26.51 -0.61 3.26
C THR A 101 -26.14 0.82 3.63
N TRP A 102 -27.03 1.49 4.36
CA TRP A 102 -26.80 2.88 4.77
C TRP A 102 -25.67 3.00 5.80
N SER A 103 -25.66 2.13 6.81
CA SER A 103 -24.62 2.12 7.86
C SER A 103 -23.24 1.79 7.26
N PHE A 104 -23.22 0.88 6.29
CA PHE A 104 -22.01 0.44 5.59
C PHE A 104 -21.34 1.58 4.80
N TYR A 105 -22.11 2.30 3.98
CA TYR A 105 -21.54 3.43 3.25
C TYR A 105 -21.25 4.64 4.14
N LEU A 106 -22.05 4.88 5.19
CA LEU A 106 -21.76 5.94 6.15
C LEU A 106 -20.43 5.69 6.86
N THR A 107 -20.21 4.48 7.36
CA THR A 107 -18.96 4.12 8.03
C THR A 107 -17.77 4.11 7.08
N SER A 108 -17.98 3.83 5.78
CA SER A 108 -16.97 3.99 4.72
C SER A 108 -16.48 5.44 4.57
N VAL A 109 -17.40 6.41 4.64
CA VAL A 109 -17.04 7.84 4.63
C VAL A 109 -16.28 8.20 5.89
N LEU A 110 -16.81 7.80 7.05
CA LEU A 110 -16.21 8.12 8.35
C LEU A 110 -14.80 7.54 8.49
N ILE A 111 -14.57 6.32 8.03
CA ILE A 111 -13.25 5.69 8.08
C ILE A 111 -12.27 6.35 7.10
N GLY A 112 -12.71 6.83 5.93
CA GLY A 112 -11.87 7.62 5.04
C GLY A 112 -11.33 8.88 5.72
N ILE A 113 -12.18 9.61 6.46
CA ILE A 113 -11.78 10.77 7.27
C ILE A 113 -10.84 10.34 8.40
N GLY A 114 -11.22 9.28 9.13
CA GLY A 114 -10.44 8.70 10.21
C GLY A 114 -9.04 8.25 9.78
N ALA A 115 -8.92 7.67 8.58
CA ALA A 115 -7.65 7.25 8.02
C ALA A 115 -6.73 8.44 7.75
N ALA A 116 -7.24 9.53 7.17
CA ALA A 116 -6.45 10.74 6.89
C ALA A 116 -5.93 11.35 8.20
N MET A 117 -6.80 11.45 9.20
CA MET A 117 -6.47 11.91 10.55
C MET A 117 -5.47 11.01 11.25
N LEU A 118 -5.63 9.69 11.16
CA LEU A 118 -4.75 8.70 11.77
C LEU A 118 -3.32 8.83 11.23
N TRP A 119 -3.16 8.83 9.90
CA TRP A 119 -1.85 8.92 9.26
C TRP A 119 -1.17 10.28 9.49
N THR A 120 -1.94 11.36 9.51
CA THR A 120 -1.40 12.70 9.78
C THR A 120 -0.99 12.86 11.25
N ALA A 121 -1.82 12.40 12.18
CA ALA A 121 -1.52 12.40 13.62
C ALA A 121 -0.33 11.51 13.97
N GLN A 122 -0.20 10.37 13.28
CA GLN A 122 0.94 9.47 13.41
C GLN A 122 2.24 10.14 12.99
N GLY A 123 2.26 10.83 11.85
CA GLY A 123 3.42 11.60 11.40
C GLY A 123 3.81 12.69 12.40
N HIS A 124 2.84 13.43 12.93
CA HIS A 124 3.08 14.45 13.96
C HIS A 124 3.59 13.85 15.27
N PHE A 125 3.02 12.72 15.71
CA PHE A 125 3.43 12.03 16.92
C PHE A 125 4.86 11.48 16.84
N LEU A 126 5.26 10.98 15.67
CA LEU A 126 6.64 10.57 15.42
C LEU A 126 7.60 11.74 15.55
N VAL A 127 7.26 12.90 14.96
CA VAL A 127 8.08 14.11 15.05
C VAL A 127 8.20 14.58 16.51
N GLU A 128 7.11 14.55 17.28
CA GLU A 128 7.13 14.95 18.70
C GLU A 128 7.94 14.00 19.61
N ASN A 129 7.97 12.70 19.29
CA ASN A 129 8.72 11.70 20.06
C ASN A 129 10.07 11.36 19.43
N SER A 130 10.60 12.27 18.60
CA SER A 130 11.91 12.10 17.97
C SER A 130 12.65 13.43 17.88
N GLU A 131 13.95 13.39 18.15
CA GLU A 131 14.84 14.51 17.82
C GLU A 131 15.18 14.50 16.32
N ALA A 132 15.68 15.61 15.79
CA ALA A 132 16.07 15.71 14.37
C ALA A 132 17.12 14.65 13.96
N SER A 133 17.94 14.17 14.89
CA SER A 133 18.92 13.10 14.71
C SER A 133 18.32 11.68 14.79
N THR A 134 17.21 11.52 15.52
CA THR A 134 16.60 10.20 15.80
C THR A 134 15.29 9.98 15.04
N ILE A 135 14.72 11.00 14.40
CA ILE A 135 13.45 10.92 13.65
C ILE A 135 13.49 9.88 12.53
N ASN A 136 14.61 9.76 11.81
CA ASN A 136 14.76 8.74 10.77
C ASN A 136 14.81 7.34 11.37
N ARG A 137 15.45 7.17 12.54
CA ARG A 137 15.50 5.90 13.28
C ARG A 137 14.14 5.52 13.83
N ASN A 138 13.44 6.44 14.50
CA ASN A 138 12.13 6.20 15.11
C ASN A 138 11.04 6.01 14.06
N THR A 139 11.06 6.79 12.98
CA THR A 139 10.25 6.53 11.78
C THR A 139 10.55 5.14 11.24
N GLY A 140 11.84 4.80 11.13
CA GLY A 140 12.30 3.47 10.73
C GLY A 140 11.80 2.34 11.65
N VAL A 141 11.75 2.53 12.98
CA VAL A 141 11.24 1.55 13.96
C VAL A 141 9.72 1.42 13.89
N PHE A 142 8.98 2.53 13.79
CA PHE A 142 7.54 2.51 13.58
C PHE A 142 7.17 1.79 12.28
N TRP A 143 7.81 2.18 11.17
CA TRP A 143 7.61 1.50 9.89
C TRP A 143 8.12 0.07 9.95
N ALA A 144 9.20 -0.24 10.67
CA ALA A 144 9.66 -1.61 10.84
C ALA A 144 8.71 -2.45 11.68
N LEU A 145 7.93 -1.88 12.61
CA LEU A 145 6.90 -2.58 13.41
C LEU A 145 5.57 -2.71 12.67
N LEU A 146 5.15 -1.66 11.97
CA LEU A 146 4.04 -1.71 11.01
C LEU A 146 4.33 -2.76 9.92
N GLN A 147 5.56 -2.75 9.43
CA GLN A 147 6.16 -3.71 8.52
C GLN A 147 6.92 -4.81 9.29
N CYS A 148 6.65 -5.13 10.56
CA CYS A 148 7.20 -6.35 11.21
C CYS A 148 6.42 -7.58 10.72
N SER A 149 5.36 -7.32 9.96
CA SER A 149 4.83 -8.16 8.91
C SER A 149 5.74 -8.29 7.67
N MET A 150 6.85 -7.53 7.49
CA MET A 150 7.68 -7.29 6.24
C MET A 150 9.10 -6.63 6.45
N LEU A 151 9.91 -7.10 7.42
CA LEU A 151 10.81 -6.30 8.29
C LEU A 151 12.10 -5.59 7.79
N PHE A 152 12.84 -5.97 6.74
CA PHE A 152 14.29 -5.67 6.71
C PHE A 152 14.81 -4.46 5.89
N GLY A 153 13.97 -3.50 5.50
CA GLY A 153 14.36 -2.41 4.59
C GLY A 153 15.29 -1.32 5.15
N ASN A 154 15.33 -1.10 6.48
CA ASN A 154 15.86 0.16 7.03
C ASN A 154 17.16 0.07 7.82
N LEU A 155 17.81 -1.11 7.89
CA LEU A 155 19.10 -1.26 8.57
C LEU A 155 20.29 -0.60 7.83
N TYR A 156 20.05 0.02 6.67
CA TYR A 156 21.04 0.70 5.83
C TYR A 156 21.11 2.21 6.08
N ILE A 157 19.98 2.87 6.37
CA ILE A 157 19.90 4.34 6.55
C ILE A 157 20.66 4.79 7.81
N TYR A 158 20.70 3.92 8.83
CA TYR A 158 21.37 4.21 10.11
C TYR A 158 22.90 4.37 9.99
N PHE A 159 23.54 3.78 8.97
CA PHE A 159 25.00 3.81 8.84
C PHE A 159 25.55 4.87 7.88
N ASP A 160 24.71 5.58 7.12
CA ASP A 160 25.17 6.42 5.98
C ASP A 160 25.27 7.93 6.29
N TRP A 161 24.65 8.42 7.38
CA TRP A 161 24.54 9.87 7.61
C TRP A 161 25.32 10.37 8.83
N ASN A 162 26.64 10.22 8.78
CA ASN A 162 27.53 10.92 9.70
C ASN A 162 28.13 12.15 9.02
N GLY A 163 27.43 13.29 9.17
CA GLY A 163 27.98 14.63 8.98
C GLY A 163 28.04 15.14 7.54
N SER A 164 27.15 16.07 7.19
CA SER A 164 27.50 17.42 6.71
C SER A 164 26.26 18.28 6.52
N THR A 165 26.43 19.55 6.87
CA THR A 165 25.49 20.67 6.85
C THR A 165 25.76 21.52 5.61
N GLU A 166 24.81 21.61 4.67
CA GLU A 166 24.42 22.85 3.95
C GLU A 166 23.41 22.57 2.81
N ILE A 167 22.57 23.59 2.56
CA ILE A 167 21.42 23.60 1.65
C ILE A 167 21.76 24.45 0.41
N SER A 168 21.42 23.98 -0.79
CA SER A 168 21.29 24.86 -1.97
C SER A 168 20.24 24.36 -2.96
N GLY A 169 19.39 25.28 -3.40
CA GLY A 169 18.15 25.00 -4.11
C GLY A 169 18.25 24.89 -5.64
N ARG A 170 17.33 24.08 -6.20
CA ARG A 170 16.67 24.31 -7.49
C ARG A 170 15.39 23.50 -7.57
N VAL A 171 14.26 24.18 -7.36
CA VAL A 171 12.94 23.69 -7.78
C VAL A 171 12.72 24.17 -9.21
N THR A 172 12.59 23.24 -10.16
CA THR A 172 11.65 23.22 -11.32
C THR A 172 12.18 22.23 -12.37
N LEU A 173 11.86 20.93 -12.22
CA LEU A 173 11.67 19.97 -13.35
C LEU A 173 11.16 18.56 -12.97
N ASN A 174 10.67 18.30 -11.74
CA ASN A 174 10.22 16.95 -11.32
C ASN A 174 8.69 16.74 -11.26
N LYS A 175 7.87 17.70 -11.70
CA LYS A 175 6.39 17.60 -11.60
C LYS A 175 5.74 16.55 -12.50
N TYR A 176 6.44 16.00 -13.50
CA TYR A 176 5.89 14.99 -14.41
C TYR A 176 6.29 13.54 -14.07
N LEU A 177 7.32 13.36 -13.24
CA LEU A 177 7.88 12.04 -12.89
C LEU A 177 7.18 11.40 -11.66
N THR A 178 6.31 12.16 -10.99
CA THR A 178 5.59 11.78 -9.75
C THR A 178 4.14 11.33 -9.96
N ALA A 179 3.66 11.19 -11.21
CA ALA A 179 2.28 10.76 -11.47
C ALA A 179 2.20 9.30 -11.93
N CYS A 180 2.88 8.93 -13.02
CA CYS A 180 2.67 7.63 -13.68
C CYS A 180 2.95 6.41 -12.79
N HIS A 181 3.98 6.48 -11.94
CA HIS A 181 4.32 5.37 -11.06
C HIS A 181 3.39 5.27 -9.84
N PRO A 182 3.03 6.37 -9.14
CA PRO A 182 1.99 6.30 -8.12
C PRO A 182 0.64 5.83 -8.68
N CYS A 183 0.33 6.11 -9.95
CA CYS A 183 -0.86 5.56 -10.61
C CYS A 183 -0.81 4.03 -10.70
N SER A 184 0.27 3.45 -11.23
CA SER A 184 0.42 1.99 -11.33
C SER A 184 0.43 1.33 -9.95
N ALA A 185 1.12 1.94 -8.98
CA ALA A 185 1.14 1.45 -7.60
C ALA A 185 -0.23 1.53 -6.91
N GLY A 186 -1.08 2.50 -7.26
CA GLY A 186 -2.46 2.58 -6.76
C GLY A 186 -3.36 1.48 -7.31
N LEU A 187 -3.24 1.20 -8.62
CA LEU A 187 -3.96 0.10 -9.27
C LEU A 187 -3.53 -1.26 -8.71
N GLU A 188 -2.23 -1.50 -8.61
CA GLU A 188 -1.68 -2.74 -8.06
C GLU A 188 -2.11 -2.94 -6.59
N LEU A 189 -2.02 -1.88 -5.77
CA LEU A 189 -2.47 -1.90 -4.38
C LEU A 189 -3.93 -2.36 -4.29
N SER A 190 -4.83 -1.77 -5.07
CA SER A 190 -6.24 -2.17 -5.04
C SER A 190 -6.46 -3.61 -5.51
N PHE A 191 -5.62 -4.08 -6.44
CA PHE A 191 -5.77 -5.38 -7.05
C PHE A 191 -5.45 -6.49 -6.06
N TYR A 192 -4.26 -6.49 -5.45
CA TYR A 192 -3.86 -7.57 -4.54
C TYR A 192 -4.57 -7.49 -3.18
N SER A 193 -5.01 -6.30 -2.74
CA SER A 193 -5.67 -6.08 -1.44
C SER A 193 -7.19 -6.26 -1.43
N GLY A 194 -7.81 -6.56 -2.58
CA GLY A 194 -9.25 -6.83 -2.61
C GLY A 194 -9.76 -7.51 -3.89
N VAL A 195 -9.36 -7.04 -5.06
CA VAL A 195 -9.90 -7.57 -6.34
C VAL A 195 -9.47 -9.01 -6.57
N TYR A 196 -8.18 -9.32 -6.37
CA TYR A 196 -7.62 -10.65 -6.59
C TYR A 196 -8.18 -11.68 -5.61
N GLY A 197 -8.30 -11.32 -4.33
CA GLY A 197 -8.98 -12.14 -3.33
C GLY A 197 -10.42 -12.48 -3.72
N THR A 198 -11.17 -11.48 -4.22
CA THR A 198 -12.52 -11.68 -4.74
C THR A 198 -12.54 -12.63 -5.95
N CYS A 199 -11.57 -12.52 -6.85
CA CYS A 199 -11.48 -13.40 -8.02
C CYS A 199 -11.23 -14.87 -7.61
N ILE A 200 -10.37 -15.12 -6.62
CA ILE A 200 -10.16 -16.45 -6.04
C ILE A 200 -11.45 -16.97 -5.42
N GLY A 201 -12.14 -16.13 -4.63
CA GLY A 201 -13.40 -16.49 -3.98
C GLY A 201 -14.54 -16.81 -4.95
N ALA A 202 -14.56 -16.18 -6.13
CA ALA A 202 -15.56 -16.38 -7.18
C ALA A 202 -15.27 -17.60 -8.07
N THR A 203 -14.04 -18.11 -8.09
CA THR A 203 -13.62 -19.21 -8.96
C THR A 203 -14.22 -20.54 -8.50
N THR A 204 -15.05 -21.14 -9.35
CA THR A 204 -15.95 -22.25 -8.99
C THR A 204 -15.22 -23.57 -8.83
N GLN A 205 -14.16 -23.75 -9.61
CA GLN A 205 -13.33 -24.95 -9.63
C GLN A 205 -12.53 -25.14 -8.33
N PHE A 206 -12.39 -24.09 -7.51
CA PHE A 206 -11.79 -24.19 -6.17
C PHE A 206 -12.75 -24.77 -5.12
N GLY A 207 -14.02 -24.99 -5.47
CA GLY A 207 -14.99 -25.70 -4.65
C GLY A 207 -15.32 -24.99 -3.33
N ALA A 208 -15.77 -25.76 -2.33
CA ALA A 208 -16.22 -25.24 -1.04
C ALA A 208 -15.13 -24.46 -0.26
N ALA A 209 -13.85 -24.68 -0.57
CA ALA A 209 -12.72 -24.02 0.07
C ALA A 209 -12.42 -22.61 -0.50
N ALA A 210 -13.01 -22.24 -1.64
CA ALA A 210 -12.67 -21.00 -2.36
C ALA A 210 -12.71 -19.73 -1.50
N LYS A 211 -13.72 -19.60 -0.62
CA LYS A 211 -13.86 -18.44 0.28
C LYS A 211 -12.76 -18.40 1.36
N GLY A 212 -12.29 -19.56 1.82
CA GLY A 212 -11.16 -19.66 2.76
C GLY A 212 -9.81 -19.34 2.11
N LEU A 213 -9.67 -19.63 0.81
CA LEU A 213 -8.46 -19.30 0.05
C LEU A 213 -8.18 -17.80 -0.05
N ILE A 214 -9.19 -16.94 0.15
CA ILE A 214 -9.01 -15.49 0.19
C ILE A 214 -8.09 -15.08 1.35
N GLY A 215 -8.33 -15.65 2.54
CA GLY A 215 -7.49 -15.41 3.71
C GLY A 215 -6.07 -15.96 3.53
N ILE A 216 -5.95 -17.16 2.97
CA ILE A 216 -4.64 -17.76 2.67
C ILE A 216 -3.88 -16.91 1.64
N SER A 217 -4.56 -16.40 0.60
CA SER A 217 -3.98 -15.48 -0.37
C SER A 217 -3.39 -14.25 0.30
N GLY A 218 -4.11 -13.63 1.24
CA GLY A 218 -3.60 -12.47 1.99
C GLY A 218 -2.33 -12.78 2.79
N ILE A 219 -2.26 -13.94 3.44
CA ILE A 219 -1.05 -14.41 4.16
C ILE A 219 0.11 -14.59 3.18
N VAL A 220 -0.15 -15.20 2.02
CA VAL A 220 0.87 -15.50 1.02
C VAL A 220 1.39 -14.23 0.32
N VAL A 221 0.52 -13.23 0.09
CA VAL A 221 0.93 -11.87 -0.33
C VAL A 221 1.89 -11.30 0.72
N GLY A 222 1.50 -11.33 2.00
CA GLY A 222 2.34 -10.84 3.10
C GLY A 222 3.71 -11.55 3.14
N ALA A 223 3.75 -12.86 2.94
CA ALA A 223 4.99 -13.63 2.84
C ALA A 223 5.86 -13.18 1.65
N GLY A 224 5.26 -12.90 0.50
CA GLY A 224 5.95 -12.35 -0.68
C GLY A 224 6.60 -10.99 -0.38
N GLU A 225 5.87 -10.12 0.29
CA GLU A 225 6.37 -8.80 0.69
C GLU A 225 7.51 -8.89 1.72
N ILE A 226 7.44 -9.82 2.69
CA ILE A 226 8.56 -10.11 3.62
C ILE A 226 9.80 -10.51 2.86
N VAL A 227 9.65 -11.46 1.94
CA VAL A 227 10.78 -12.01 1.18
C VAL A 227 11.37 -10.94 0.29
N GLY A 228 10.57 -10.17 -0.46
CA GLY A 228 11.08 -9.12 -1.34
C GLY A 228 11.69 -7.94 -0.57
N GLY A 229 10.99 -7.47 0.45
CA GLY A 229 11.46 -6.38 1.32
C GLY A 229 12.77 -6.74 2.02
N GLY A 230 12.92 -7.98 2.50
CA GLY A 230 14.13 -8.40 3.19
C GLY A 230 15.28 -8.85 2.30
N PHE A 231 15.00 -9.58 1.23
CA PHE A 231 16.03 -10.00 0.29
C PHE A 231 16.60 -8.80 -0.47
N PHE A 232 15.75 -7.96 -1.07
CA PHE A 232 16.21 -6.83 -1.87
C PHE A 232 16.56 -5.59 -1.04
N GLY A 233 15.96 -5.41 0.13
CA GLY A 233 16.33 -4.35 1.08
C GLY A 233 17.71 -4.56 1.71
N LEU A 234 18.11 -5.80 2.02
CA LEU A 234 19.40 -6.09 2.67
C LEU A 234 20.55 -6.35 1.69
N LEU A 235 20.30 -7.07 0.59
CA LEU A 235 21.39 -7.52 -0.29
C LEU A 235 21.87 -6.43 -1.25
N CYS A 236 21.07 -5.41 -1.58
CA CYS A 236 21.39 -4.42 -2.63
C CYS A 236 22.27 -3.24 -2.16
N LYS A 237 23.00 -3.42 -1.07
CA LYS A 237 23.63 -2.37 -0.25
C LYS A 237 24.67 -1.45 -0.93
N ASN A 238 25.13 -1.70 -2.17
CA ASN A 238 26.26 -0.93 -2.70
C ASN A 238 26.51 -0.89 -4.22
N ASN A 239 25.50 -0.73 -5.09
CA ASN A 239 25.78 -0.29 -6.47
C ASN A 239 24.53 0.25 -7.19
N ARG A 240 24.69 1.34 -7.95
CA ARG A 240 23.67 1.97 -8.84
C ARG A 240 22.96 0.95 -9.75
N PHE A 241 23.72 -0.03 -10.25
CA PHE A 241 23.23 -1.14 -11.08
C PHE A 241 22.19 -2.03 -10.37
N ARG A 242 22.02 -1.95 -9.04
CA ARG A 242 21.12 -2.82 -8.28
C ARG A 242 19.71 -2.23 -8.08
N ARG A 243 19.53 -0.91 -7.99
CA ARG A 243 18.18 -0.31 -7.78
C ARG A 243 17.29 -0.46 -9.01
N THR A 244 17.79 -0.02 -10.16
CA THR A 244 17.17 -0.23 -11.48
C THR A 244 16.85 -1.71 -11.72
N SER A 245 17.77 -2.61 -11.34
CA SER A 245 17.59 -4.06 -11.49
C SER A 245 16.52 -4.63 -10.57
N VAL A 246 16.36 -4.10 -9.34
CA VAL A 246 15.29 -4.53 -8.41
C VAL A 246 13.92 -4.07 -8.91
N VAL A 247 13.82 -2.84 -9.42
CA VAL A 247 12.57 -2.33 -10.02
C VAL A 247 12.23 -3.11 -11.30
N PHE A 248 13.23 -3.39 -12.15
CA PHE A 248 13.05 -4.23 -13.32
C PHE A 248 12.58 -5.64 -12.95
N LEU A 249 13.19 -6.24 -11.92
CA LEU A 249 12.78 -7.53 -11.39
C LEU A 249 11.33 -7.50 -10.87
N GLY A 250 10.96 -6.46 -10.11
CA GLY A 250 9.58 -6.24 -9.66
C GLY A 250 8.59 -6.21 -10.82
N MET A 251 8.92 -5.48 -11.90
CA MET A 251 8.11 -5.43 -13.11
C MET A 251 7.95 -6.81 -13.76
N VAL A 252 9.05 -7.56 -13.92
CA VAL A 252 9.02 -8.91 -14.50
C VAL A 252 8.20 -9.87 -13.64
N VAL A 253 8.37 -9.81 -12.31
CA VAL A 253 7.61 -10.62 -11.35
C VAL A 253 6.12 -10.32 -11.44
N HIS A 254 5.72 -9.05 -11.48
CA HIS A 254 4.32 -8.65 -11.69
C HIS A 254 3.78 -9.12 -13.03
N PHE A 255 4.53 -9.01 -14.12
CA PHE A 255 4.06 -9.43 -15.44
C PHE A 255 3.87 -10.95 -15.51
N ILE A 256 4.76 -11.72 -14.90
CA ILE A 256 4.61 -13.16 -14.74
C ILE A 256 3.36 -13.46 -13.91
N ALA A 257 3.16 -12.76 -12.78
CA ALA A 257 1.97 -12.94 -11.95
C ALA A 257 0.69 -12.63 -12.74
N PHE A 258 0.61 -11.50 -13.44
CA PHE A 258 -0.55 -11.12 -14.25
C PHE A 258 -0.82 -12.12 -15.38
N TYR A 259 0.21 -12.62 -16.05
CA TYR A 259 0.06 -13.64 -17.08
C TYR A 259 -0.45 -14.96 -16.51
N LEU A 260 0.08 -15.41 -15.38
CA LEU A 260 -0.41 -16.62 -14.70
C LEU A 260 -1.85 -16.46 -14.20
N ILE A 261 -2.23 -15.28 -13.71
CA ILE A 261 -3.61 -14.96 -13.32
C ILE A 261 -4.53 -15.01 -14.53
N PHE A 262 -4.14 -14.41 -15.65
CA PHE A 262 -4.89 -14.44 -16.90
C PHE A 262 -5.16 -15.87 -17.38
N LEU A 263 -4.20 -16.78 -17.21
CA LEU A 263 -4.37 -18.18 -17.59
C LEU A 263 -5.22 -18.98 -16.60
N ASN A 264 -5.08 -18.71 -15.30
CA ASN A 264 -5.60 -19.57 -14.22
C ASN A 264 -6.97 -19.15 -13.68
N ILE A 265 -7.37 -17.88 -13.84
CA ILE A 265 -8.59 -17.32 -13.24
C ILE A 265 -9.60 -16.93 -14.33
N PRO A 266 -10.91 -17.20 -14.16
CA PRO A 266 -11.94 -16.79 -15.10
C PRO A 266 -12.02 -15.27 -15.28
N ASP A 267 -12.24 -14.83 -16.52
CA ASP A 267 -12.24 -13.41 -16.89
C ASP A 267 -13.37 -12.59 -16.24
N ASP A 268 -14.50 -13.24 -15.94
CA ASP A 268 -15.68 -12.63 -15.31
C ASP A 268 -15.62 -12.66 -13.78
N ALA A 269 -14.61 -13.28 -13.16
CA ALA A 269 -14.47 -13.40 -11.72
C ALA A 269 -14.66 -12.10 -10.90
N PRO A 270 -14.14 -10.92 -11.31
CA PRO A 270 -14.33 -9.69 -10.54
C PRO A 270 -15.74 -9.09 -10.67
N VAL A 271 -16.46 -9.37 -11.76
CA VAL A 271 -17.76 -8.75 -12.09
C VAL A 271 -18.96 -9.58 -11.65
N VAL A 272 -18.79 -10.88 -11.40
CA VAL A 272 -19.92 -11.76 -11.08
C VAL A 272 -20.53 -11.38 -9.71
N PHE A 273 -21.84 -11.11 -9.69
CA PHE A 273 -22.55 -10.51 -8.55
C PHE A 273 -23.32 -11.51 -7.67
N LYS A 274 -23.88 -12.57 -8.24
CA LYS A 274 -24.74 -13.57 -7.55
C LYS A 274 -24.50 -15.02 -7.98
N SER A 275 -23.69 -15.25 -8.99
CA SER A 275 -23.47 -16.58 -9.58
C SER A 275 -22.02 -17.03 -9.44
N SER A 276 -21.80 -18.29 -9.80
CA SER A 276 -20.51 -18.86 -10.14
C SER A 276 -19.96 -18.22 -11.44
N THR A 277 -18.64 -18.14 -11.61
CA THR A 277 -18.01 -17.71 -12.88
C THR A 277 -18.56 -18.52 -14.04
N GLN A 278 -18.98 -17.84 -15.10
CA GLN A 278 -19.59 -18.42 -16.29
C GLN A 278 -18.55 -18.66 -17.38
N ASN A 279 -17.48 -17.86 -17.42
CA ASN A 279 -16.41 -18.05 -18.39
C ASN A 279 -15.48 -19.18 -17.97
N SER A 280 -15.07 -19.98 -18.95
CA SER A 280 -14.04 -20.98 -18.75
C SER A 280 -12.65 -20.33 -18.85
N PRO A 281 -11.77 -20.49 -17.86
CA PRO A 281 -10.40 -20.01 -17.93
C PRO A 281 -9.58 -20.85 -18.92
N TYR A 282 -8.44 -20.31 -19.35
CA TYR A 282 -7.57 -20.97 -20.35
C TYR A 282 -6.91 -22.24 -19.81
N LEU A 283 -6.54 -22.23 -18.53
CA LEU A 283 -6.07 -23.40 -17.79
C LEU A 283 -7.14 -23.86 -16.81
N THR A 284 -7.16 -25.16 -16.50
CA THR A 284 -7.94 -25.67 -15.37
C THR A 284 -7.46 -24.98 -14.08
N PRO A 285 -8.32 -24.24 -13.36
CA PRO A 285 -7.88 -23.44 -12.24
C PRO A 285 -7.22 -24.29 -11.17
N SER A 286 -5.97 -23.94 -10.84
CA SER A 286 -5.19 -24.57 -9.79
C SER A 286 -5.03 -23.61 -8.62
N VAL A 287 -5.33 -24.10 -7.42
CA VAL A 287 -5.12 -23.37 -6.16
C VAL A 287 -3.64 -23.03 -5.99
N SER A 288 -2.74 -23.95 -6.36
CA SER A 288 -1.29 -23.74 -6.25
C SER A 288 -0.80 -22.58 -7.11
N ILE A 289 -1.32 -22.47 -8.35
CA ILE A 289 -0.98 -21.35 -9.25
C ILE A 289 -1.56 -20.05 -8.68
N ALA A 290 -2.79 -20.07 -8.16
CA ALA A 290 -3.40 -18.90 -7.54
C ALA A 290 -2.59 -18.38 -6.34
N MET A 291 -2.13 -19.28 -5.46
CA MET A 291 -1.29 -18.91 -4.31
C MET A 291 0.11 -18.45 -4.74
N LEU A 292 0.70 -19.07 -5.78
CA LEU A 292 1.95 -18.59 -6.34
C LEU A 292 1.80 -17.15 -6.85
N CYS A 293 0.70 -16.83 -7.54
CA CYS A 293 0.42 -15.47 -7.97
C CYS A 293 0.27 -14.51 -6.78
N SER A 294 -0.41 -14.90 -5.70
CA SER A 294 -0.46 -14.11 -4.45
C SER A 294 0.93 -13.77 -3.94
N PHE A 295 1.83 -14.76 -3.91
CA PHE A 295 3.22 -14.57 -3.46
C PHE A 295 3.98 -13.62 -4.38
N LEU A 296 3.85 -13.80 -5.71
CA LEU A 296 4.53 -12.97 -6.69
C LEU A 296 4.03 -11.51 -6.68
N LEU A 297 2.73 -11.29 -6.45
CA LEU A 297 2.16 -9.94 -6.28
C LEU A 297 2.79 -9.23 -5.07
N GLY A 298 2.88 -9.90 -3.93
CA GLY A 298 3.57 -9.31 -2.76
C GLY A 298 5.07 -9.11 -2.98
N LEU A 299 5.72 -10.07 -3.65
CA LEU A 299 7.14 -9.96 -3.98
C LEU A 299 7.43 -8.77 -4.91
N GLY A 300 6.60 -8.52 -5.92
CA GLY A 300 6.76 -7.40 -6.83
C GLY A 300 6.43 -6.06 -6.17
N ASP A 301 5.36 -5.98 -5.38
CA ASP A 301 4.98 -4.77 -4.64
C ASP A 301 6.12 -4.29 -3.72
N SER A 302 6.70 -5.22 -2.95
CA SER A 302 7.83 -4.89 -2.09
C SER A 302 9.08 -4.45 -2.86
N CYS A 303 9.34 -4.98 -4.05
CA CYS A 303 10.42 -4.51 -4.93
C CYS A 303 10.21 -3.05 -5.35
N PHE A 304 8.98 -2.67 -5.73
CA PHE A 304 8.66 -1.31 -6.14
C PHE A 304 8.65 -0.34 -4.97
N ASN A 305 7.89 -0.64 -3.91
CA ASN A 305 7.72 0.24 -2.75
C ASN A 305 9.07 0.55 -2.07
N THR A 306 9.94 -0.45 -1.89
CA THR A 306 11.24 -0.26 -1.23
C THR A 306 12.14 0.71 -2.01
N GLN A 307 12.22 0.57 -3.34
CA GLN A 307 13.09 1.41 -4.17
C GLN A 307 12.52 2.81 -4.37
N LEU A 308 11.19 2.92 -4.47
CA LEU A 308 10.54 4.20 -4.71
C LEU A 308 10.55 5.09 -3.48
N TYR A 309 10.26 4.55 -2.29
CA TYR A 309 10.42 5.32 -1.05
C TYR A 309 11.88 5.74 -0.82
N SER A 310 12.84 4.90 -1.20
CA SER A 310 14.27 5.26 -1.13
C SER A 310 14.62 6.46 -2.02
N ILE A 311 14.12 6.49 -3.26
CA ILE A 311 14.34 7.63 -4.17
C ILE A 311 13.57 8.85 -3.71
N LEU A 312 12.31 8.70 -3.32
CA LEU A 312 11.49 9.82 -2.83
C LEU A 312 12.14 10.48 -1.59
N GLY A 313 12.65 9.66 -0.66
CA GLY A 313 13.38 10.11 0.51
C GLY A 313 14.73 10.78 0.18
N ARG A 314 15.40 10.35 -0.90
CA ARG A 314 16.66 10.97 -1.36
C ARG A 314 16.43 12.28 -2.13
N VAL A 315 15.46 12.31 -3.04
CA VAL A 315 15.15 13.47 -3.89
C VAL A 315 14.55 14.61 -3.08
N TYR A 316 13.70 14.27 -2.11
CA TYR A 316 12.96 15.23 -1.29
C TYR A 316 13.40 15.17 0.17
N ALA A 317 14.70 14.93 0.45
CA ALA A 317 15.21 14.81 1.81
C ALA A 317 14.85 16.03 2.69
N GLU A 318 14.85 17.23 2.11
CA GLU A 318 14.50 18.49 2.80
C GLU A 318 12.98 18.70 2.97
N GLN A 319 12.15 18.07 2.13
CA GLN A 319 10.68 18.23 2.10
C GLN A 319 10.00 16.87 1.91
N SER A 320 10.37 15.89 2.74
CA SER A 320 9.91 14.51 2.58
C SER A 320 8.42 14.40 2.87
N THR A 321 7.94 15.01 3.96
CA THR A 321 6.53 14.91 4.37
C THR A 321 5.54 15.36 3.27
N PRO A 322 5.67 16.54 2.63
CA PRO A 322 4.79 16.91 1.52
C PRO A 322 4.92 16.01 0.29
N ALA A 323 6.12 15.54 -0.04
CA ALA A 323 6.35 14.68 -1.20
C ALA A 323 5.72 13.29 -1.02
N PHE A 324 5.85 12.69 0.16
CA PHE A 324 5.17 11.46 0.55
C PHE A 324 3.65 11.63 0.59
N ALA A 325 3.15 12.79 1.06
CA ALA A 325 1.72 13.09 1.05
C ALA A 325 1.15 13.14 -0.38
N ILE A 326 1.84 13.80 -1.32
CA ILE A 326 1.43 13.84 -2.73
C ILE A 326 1.48 12.45 -3.36
N PHE A 327 2.54 11.68 -3.09
CA PHE A 327 2.66 10.30 -3.56
C PHE A 327 1.47 9.46 -3.09
N LYS A 328 1.15 9.50 -1.79
CA LYS A 328 0.04 8.76 -1.18
C LYS A 328 -1.31 9.25 -1.69
N PHE A 329 -1.47 10.54 -1.91
CA PHE A 329 -2.67 11.13 -2.50
C PHE A 329 -2.92 10.53 -3.90
N ILE A 330 -1.95 10.60 -4.81
CA ILE A 330 -2.10 10.05 -6.17
C ILE A 330 -2.31 8.54 -6.11
N GLN A 331 -1.52 7.80 -5.32
CA GLN A 331 -1.69 6.36 -5.12
C GLN A 331 -3.12 6.01 -4.68
N SER A 332 -3.67 6.76 -3.71
CA SER A 332 -5.00 6.51 -3.15
C SER A 332 -6.14 6.84 -4.13
N ILE A 333 -6.02 7.89 -4.95
CA ILE A 333 -7.01 8.21 -6.00
C ILE A 333 -7.08 7.09 -7.02
N PHE A 334 -5.92 6.62 -7.50
CA PHE A 334 -5.89 5.55 -8.50
C PHE A 334 -6.37 4.23 -7.92
N ALA A 335 -6.09 3.93 -6.65
CA ALA A 335 -6.68 2.80 -5.95
C ALA A 335 -8.21 2.91 -5.84
N ALA A 336 -8.74 4.11 -5.52
CA ALA A 336 -10.18 4.34 -5.45
C ALA A 336 -10.86 4.13 -6.81
N VAL A 337 -10.31 4.73 -7.88
CA VAL A 337 -10.79 4.54 -9.26
C VAL A 337 -10.77 3.07 -9.64
N ALA A 338 -9.71 2.35 -9.25
CA ALA A 338 -9.58 0.92 -9.48
C ALA A 338 -10.67 0.11 -8.80
N PHE A 339 -10.92 0.32 -7.52
CA PHE A 339 -12.03 -0.34 -6.82
C PHE A 339 -13.37 -0.05 -7.49
N PHE A 340 -13.65 1.20 -7.87
CA PHE A 340 -14.90 1.56 -8.53
C PHE A 340 -15.11 0.81 -9.85
N TYR A 341 -14.10 0.76 -10.73
CA TYR A 341 -14.28 0.07 -12.02
C TYR A 341 -14.23 -1.45 -11.90
N SER A 342 -13.62 -2.00 -10.84
CA SER A 342 -13.34 -3.44 -10.72
C SER A 342 -14.60 -4.30 -10.73
N GLY A 343 -15.74 -3.75 -10.30
CA GLY A 343 -17.04 -4.42 -10.37
C GLY A 343 -17.73 -4.37 -11.74
N TYR A 344 -17.19 -3.65 -12.71
CA TYR A 344 -17.81 -3.43 -14.03
C TYR A 344 -16.95 -3.89 -15.22
N ILE A 345 -15.64 -4.02 -15.03
CA ILE A 345 -14.67 -4.34 -16.07
C ILE A 345 -14.14 -5.78 -15.88
N LEU A 346 -14.03 -6.54 -16.97
CA LEU A 346 -13.48 -7.91 -16.97
C LEU A 346 -12.01 -7.94 -16.55
N LEU A 347 -11.58 -9.05 -15.94
CA LEU A 347 -10.24 -9.23 -15.36
C LEU A 347 -9.12 -8.96 -16.38
N THR A 348 -9.28 -9.42 -17.62
CA THR A 348 -8.28 -9.26 -18.69
C THR A 348 -7.96 -7.80 -18.96
N TRP A 349 -8.97 -6.93 -18.96
CA TRP A 349 -8.78 -5.49 -19.18
C TRP A 349 -8.11 -4.82 -17.98
N GLN A 350 -8.40 -5.28 -16.76
CA GLN A 350 -7.74 -4.78 -15.55
C GLN A 350 -6.25 -5.17 -15.54
N LEU A 351 -5.93 -6.42 -15.89
CA LEU A 351 -4.55 -6.92 -16.02
C LEU A 351 -3.79 -6.17 -17.11
N LEU A 352 -4.41 -5.95 -18.28
CA LEU A 352 -3.80 -5.20 -19.39
C LEU A 352 -3.48 -3.75 -18.97
N LEU A 353 -4.39 -3.09 -18.27
CA LEU A 353 -4.19 -1.74 -17.76
C LEU A 353 -2.98 -1.68 -16.81
N MET A 354 -2.87 -2.65 -15.88
CA MET A 354 -1.74 -2.75 -14.96
C MET A 354 -0.42 -3.03 -15.69
N VAL A 355 -0.40 -3.86 -16.73
CA VAL A 355 0.81 -4.10 -17.55
C VAL A 355 1.26 -2.82 -18.24
N ILE A 356 0.36 -2.09 -18.90
CA ILE A 356 0.68 -0.85 -19.64
C ILE A 356 1.20 0.22 -18.68
N LEU A 357 0.50 0.44 -17.57
CA LEU A 357 0.87 1.47 -16.60
C LEU A 357 2.09 1.07 -15.77
N GLY A 358 2.24 -0.19 -15.41
CA GLY A 358 3.44 -0.71 -14.73
C GLY A 358 4.69 -0.61 -15.60
N PHE A 359 4.58 -0.91 -16.90
CA PHE A 359 5.68 -0.69 -17.85
C PHE A 359 6.04 0.80 -17.95
N THR A 360 5.02 1.66 -18.14
CA THR A 360 5.22 3.12 -18.24
C THR A 360 5.82 3.69 -16.95
N GLY A 361 5.33 3.27 -15.80
CA GLY A 361 5.83 3.67 -14.48
C GLY A 361 7.28 3.22 -14.24
N THR A 362 7.66 2.05 -14.75
CA THR A 362 9.06 1.56 -14.69
C THR A 362 9.98 2.35 -15.61
N LEU A 363 9.53 2.68 -16.83
CA LEU A 363 10.27 3.57 -17.74
C LEU A 363 10.46 4.96 -17.15
N CYS A 364 9.42 5.55 -16.57
CA CYS A 364 9.51 6.83 -15.87
C CYS A 364 10.55 6.75 -14.74
N PHE A 365 10.54 5.68 -13.95
CA PHE A 365 11.52 5.48 -12.89
C PHE A 365 12.97 5.46 -13.43
N PHE A 366 13.23 4.73 -14.51
CA PHE A 366 14.57 4.71 -15.13
C PHE A 366 14.99 6.06 -15.69
N MET A 367 14.05 6.83 -16.25
CA MET A 367 14.31 8.20 -16.70
C MET A 367 14.69 9.12 -15.53
N VAL A 368 13.96 9.08 -14.41
CA VAL A 368 14.30 9.85 -13.19
C VAL A 368 15.71 9.52 -12.75
N GLU A 369 15.99 8.23 -12.57
CA GLU A 369 17.26 7.76 -12.04
C GLU A 369 18.41 8.20 -12.93
N ARG A 370 18.24 8.15 -14.26
CA ARG A 370 19.24 8.65 -15.22
C ARG A 370 19.45 10.16 -15.13
N MET A 371 18.38 10.95 -15.01
CA MET A 371 18.47 12.42 -14.91
C MET A 371 19.18 12.87 -13.63
N GLN A 372 18.94 12.20 -12.50
CA GLN A 372 19.62 12.52 -11.25
C GLN A 372 21.13 12.24 -11.32
N ASN A 373 21.53 11.18 -12.03
CA ASN A 373 22.94 10.87 -12.18
C ASN A 373 23.68 11.95 -12.98
N PHE A 374 23.07 12.45 -14.06
CA PHE A 374 23.65 13.57 -14.80
C PHE A 374 23.86 14.80 -13.93
N SER A 375 22.90 15.17 -13.06
CA SER A 375 23.07 16.34 -12.20
C SER A 375 24.20 16.21 -11.17
N VAL A 376 24.53 15.00 -10.72
CA VAL A 376 25.64 14.77 -9.77
C VAL A 376 26.98 14.82 -10.49
N ASP A 377 27.09 14.21 -11.67
CA ASP A 377 28.33 14.21 -12.46
C ASP A 377 28.72 15.64 -12.92
N PHE A 378 27.75 16.55 -13.09
CA PHE A 378 27.99 17.97 -13.38
C PHE A 378 28.34 18.84 -12.16
N GLN A 379 28.20 18.34 -10.92
CA GLN A 379 28.66 19.06 -9.72
C GLN A 379 30.09 18.68 -9.31
N GLU A 380 30.63 17.59 -9.86
CA GLU A 380 32.02 17.15 -9.64
C GLU A 380 33.03 17.74 -10.65
N TYR A 381 32.57 18.55 -11.60
CA TYR A 381 33.38 19.33 -12.55
C TYR A 381 33.10 20.82 -12.39
#